data_AF-A0A844GI66-F1
#
_entry.id   AF-A0A844GI66-F1
#
_cell.length_a   1.000
_cell.length_b   1.000
_cell.length_c   1.000
_cell.angle_alpha   90.00
_cell.angle_beta   90.00
_cell.angle_gamma   90.00
#
_symmetry.space_group_name_H-M   'P 1'
#
loop_
_entity.id
_entity.type
_entity.pdbx_description
1 polymer ?
#
loop_
_entity_poly.entity_id
_entity_poly.type
_entity_poly.pdbx_seq_one_letter_code
_entity_poly.pdbx_strand_id
1 'polypeptide(L)'
;MKFKADRAAVPYSYLIDNIKVLLIFLVVFNHIIAFNLVKVDMVVRYIWYGITIFHMPAFVFISGYLSKKPQNVLKNVKNLLIPYILGYSLTCYSQIWLGKSVDYEILRPTGTVMWYVLALFAYRLTIEAMGKIRFIVPLSIIFALWAGTRPEFTTFLSASRIVVFFPFFAAGYLWKSEYITAVRKFKGKWVLVPISAVLLWAIPNYMITNGMGIAIFRANHRYQLCGLTDQEGIVIRLLMYLVSFIVIYTFLALMPDIKLPLTYIGRHTMGIYLFHYPIMIIMNGLYLLRLPQLTNVWALLGVSLVFILVLGSLPVDWLYTGVINIIAFILFKTDKTVRDEGLEEEYDSDENKYEILRQRRKAIEELAATLEPDKDHVGSADPEVEGTQETTEKNEGSSRVAGYEMDIEEDNLDDVSEEPLKEEERELTLEELMEELEAATRKAENSNLQKREKTGQYPADDQ
;
A
#
# COMPACT_ATOMS: atom_id res chain seq x y z
N MET A 1 36.50 4.59 -3.78
CA MET A 1 35.24 5.22 -4.24
C MET A 1 34.07 4.62 -3.48
N LYS A 2 33.48 5.37 -2.53
CA LYS A 2 32.28 4.97 -1.78
C LYS A 2 31.06 5.44 -2.54
N PHE A 3 30.42 4.56 -3.32
CA PHE A 3 29.00 4.76 -3.67
C PHE A 3 28.18 4.42 -2.42
N LYS A 4 28.10 5.37 -1.48
CA LYS A 4 26.97 5.41 -0.55
C LYS A 4 25.83 5.94 -1.42
N ALA A 5 25.13 5.05 -2.10
CA ALA A 5 23.82 5.40 -2.64
C ALA A 5 23.00 5.76 -1.40
N ASP A 6 22.70 7.04 -1.23
CA ASP A 6 21.67 7.50 -0.31
C ASP A 6 20.38 6.80 -0.75
N ARG A 7 20.13 5.63 -0.16
CA ARG A 7 18.95 4.84 -0.47
C ARG A 7 17.79 5.64 0.09
N ALA A 8 16.97 6.14 -0.82
CA ALA A 8 15.82 6.98 -0.52
C ALA A 8 15.04 6.42 0.68
N ALA A 9 14.91 7.26 1.70
CA ALA A 9 13.94 7.15 2.78
C ALA A 9 12.59 6.66 2.23
N VAL A 10 11.91 5.75 2.91
CA VAL A 10 10.49 5.49 2.61
C VAL A 10 9.69 6.50 3.44
N PRO A 11 9.11 7.54 2.83
CA PRO A 11 8.27 8.46 3.57
C PRO A 11 7.00 7.74 4.04
N TYR A 12 6.50 8.14 5.21
CA TYR A 12 5.22 7.66 5.71
C TYR A 12 4.10 7.94 4.70
N SER A 13 3.24 6.95 4.46
CA SER A 13 2.13 7.08 3.51
C SER A 13 0.92 6.27 3.95
N TYR A 14 -0.23 6.94 4.07
CA TYR A 14 -1.52 6.30 4.36
C TYR A 14 -1.91 5.30 3.27
N LEU A 15 -1.48 5.52 2.02
CA LEU A 15 -1.64 4.57 0.93
C LEU A 15 -1.14 3.16 1.30
N ILE A 16 0.09 3.05 1.78
CA ILE A 16 0.74 1.76 2.04
C ILE A 16 0.07 1.08 3.24
N ASP A 17 -0.28 1.84 4.27
CA ASP A 17 -1.05 1.31 5.41
C ASP A 17 -2.43 0.83 4.99
N ASN A 18 -3.15 1.57 4.13
CA ASN A 18 -4.44 1.16 3.59
C ASN A 18 -4.33 -0.11 2.73
N ILE A 19 -3.28 -0.26 1.94
CA ILE A 19 -3.00 -1.50 1.20
C ILE A 19 -2.76 -2.65 2.18
N LYS A 20 -1.93 -2.47 3.22
CA LYS A 20 -1.68 -3.50 4.24
C LYS A 20 -2.97 -3.94 4.93
N VAL A 21 -3.86 -2.99 5.27
CA VAL A 21 -5.18 -3.29 5.86
C VAL A 21 -6.03 -4.15 4.91
N LEU A 22 -6.12 -3.76 3.64
CA LEU A 22 -6.86 -4.56 2.65
C LEU A 22 -6.26 -5.96 2.53
N LEU A 23 -4.94 -6.07 2.44
CA LEU A 23 -4.28 -7.37 2.24
C LEU A 23 -4.39 -8.27 3.47
N ILE A 24 -4.24 -7.74 4.69
CA ILE A 24 -4.41 -8.55 5.91
C ILE A 24 -5.86 -9.00 6.08
N PHE A 25 -6.83 -8.14 5.72
CA PHE A 25 -8.23 -8.53 5.64
C PHE A 25 -8.43 -9.70 4.66
N LEU A 26 -7.88 -9.61 3.45
CA LEU A 26 -7.98 -10.65 2.45
C LEU A 26 -7.33 -11.96 2.91
N VAL A 27 -6.18 -11.92 3.60
CA VAL A 27 -5.56 -13.10 4.23
C VAL A 27 -6.53 -13.79 5.20
N VAL A 28 -7.07 -13.01 6.14
CA VAL A 28 -8.00 -13.51 7.16
C VAL A 28 -9.26 -14.10 6.53
N PHE A 29 -9.89 -13.35 5.61
CA PHE A 29 -11.08 -13.79 4.91
C PHE A 29 -10.82 -15.06 4.09
N ASN A 30 -9.70 -15.13 3.36
CA ASN A 30 -9.32 -16.28 2.55
C ASN A 30 -9.13 -17.55 3.39
N HIS A 31 -8.61 -17.43 4.62
CA HIS A 31 -8.49 -18.56 5.54
C HIS A 31 -9.84 -18.99 6.12
N ILE A 32 -10.68 -18.04 6.55
CA ILE A 32 -12.00 -18.33 7.11
C ILE A 32 -12.88 -19.09 6.10
N ILE A 33 -12.97 -18.61 4.85
CA ILE A 33 -13.79 -19.27 3.83
C ILE A 33 -13.24 -20.66 3.46
N ALA A 34 -11.92 -20.86 3.55
CA ALA A 34 -11.27 -22.13 3.24
C ALA A 34 -11.60 -23.25 4.23
N PHE A 35 -11.96 -22.94 5.48
CA PHE A 35 -12.30 -23.97 6.47
C PHE A 35 -13.58 -24.73 6.14
N ASN A 36 -14.61 -24.05 5.61
CA ASN A 36 -15.94 -24.65 5.42
C ASN A 36 -16.52 -24.44 4.01
N LEU A 37 -16.58 -23.21 3.50
CA LEU A 37 -17.44 -22.89 2.35
C LEU A 37 -16.80 -23.19 1.00
N VAL A 38 -15.48 -23.11 0.88
CA VAL A 38 -14.77 -23.31 -0.41
C VAL A 38 -15.07 -24.66 -1.07
N LYS A 39 -15.43 -25.69 -0.29
CA LYS A 39 -15.76 -27.02 -0.81
C LYS A 39 -17.22 -27.18 -1.25
N VAL A 40 -18.10 -26.28 -0.80
CA VAL A 40 -19.56 -26.42 -0.94
C VAL A 40 -20.14 -25.38 -1.89
N ASP A 41 -19.67 -24.14 -1.80
CA ASP A 41 -20.18 -23.01 -2.58
C ASP A 41 -19.22 -22.66 -3.73
N MET A 42 -19.74 -22.70 -4.95
CA MET A 42 -18.96 -22.41 -6.15
C MET A 42 -18.53 -20.93 -6.20
N VAL A 43 -19.39 -19.99 -5.83
CA VAL A 43 -19.05 -18.54 -5.81
C VAL A 43 -17.92 -18.29 -4.82
N VAL A 44 -18.00 -18.91 -3.63
CA VAL A 44 -16.92 -18.82 -2.64
C VAL A 44 -15.61 -19.40 -3.17
N ARG A 45 -15.69 -20.51 -3.90
CA ARG A 45 -14.50 -21.10 -4.55
C ARG A 45 -13.88 -20.15 -5.58
N TYR A 46 -14.68 -19.46 -6.39
CA TYR A 46 -14.18 -18.41 -7.31
C TYR A 46 -13.46 -17.29 -6.58
N ILE A 47 -14.09 -16.74 -5.53
CA ILE A 47 -13.52 -15.68 -4.69
C ILE A 47 -12.20 -16.15 -4.08
N TRP A 48 -12.17 -17.36 -3.54
CA TRP A 48 -10.99 -17.95 -2.92
C TRP A 48 -9.82 -18.13 -3.92
N TYR A 49 -10.09 -18.60 -5.14
CA TYR A 49 -9.07 -18.66 -6.20
C TYR A 49 -8.58 -17.26 -6.57
N GLY A 50 -9.50 -16.31 -6.78
CA GLY A 50 -9.19 -14.93 -7.12
C GLY A 50 -8.27 -14.26 -6.09
N ILE A 51 -8.61 -14.35 -4.80
CA ILE A 51 -7.78 -13.81 -3.72
C ILE A 51 -6.43 -14.52 -3.68
N THR A 52 -6.42 -15.85 -3.80
CA THR A 52 -5.19 -16.66 -3.71
C THR A 52 -4.15 -16.30 -4.78
N ILE A 53 -4.58 -15.83 -5.96
CA ILE A 53 -3.67 -15.41 -7.03
C ILE A 53 -2.76 -14.25 -6.59
N PHE A 54 -3.29 -13.20 -5.95
CA PHE A 54 -2.56 -11.94 -5.77
C PHE A 54 -2.27 -11.54 -4.33
N HIS A 55 -3.03 -12.00 -3.33
CA HIS A 55 -2.93 -11.43 -1.97
C HIS A 55 -1.53 -11.58 -1.37
N MET A 56 -0.91 -12.78 -1.47
CA MET A 56 0.46 -13.00 -1.01
C MET A 56 1.50 -12.29 -1.88
N PRO A 57 1.47 -12.39 -3.22
CA PRO A 57 2.29 -11.55 -4.08
C PRO A 57 2.29 -10.06 -3.72
N ALA A 58 1.10 -9.50 -3.49
CA ALA A 58 0.95 -8.10 -3.13
C ALA A 58 1.52 -7.81 -1.74
N PHE A 59 1.28 -8.67 -0.75
CA PHE A 59 1.82 -8.50 0.60
C PHE A 59 3.36 -8.59 0.60
N VAL A 60 3.91 -9.53 -0.18
CA VAL A 60 5.35 -9.71 -0.38
C VAL A 60 5.97 -8.51 -1.10
N PHE A 61 5.29 -7.97 -2.12
CA PHE A 61 5.73 -6.75 -2.81
C PHE A 61 5.80 -5.54 -1.88
N ILE A 62 4.74 -5.29 -1.10
CA ILE A 62 4.70 -4.19 -0.13
C ILE A 62 5.81 -4.35 0.92
N SER A 63 6.06 -5.58 1.37
CA SER A 63 7.13 -5.85 2.34
C SER A 63 8.53 -5.68 1.73
N GLY A 64 8.69 -5.95 0.43
CA GLY A 64 9.89 -5.57 -0.31
C GLY A 64 10.08 -4.06 -0.36
N TYR A 65 9.02 -3.32 -0.72
CA TYR A 65 9.02 -1.84 -0.77
C TYR A 65 9.41 -1.20 0.56
N LEU A 66 9.00 -1.80 1.67
CA LEU A 66 9.31 -1.34 3.02
C LEU A 66 10.68 -1.82 3.54
N SER A 67 11.35 -2.74 2.85
CA SER A 67 12.65 -3.31 3.26
C SER A 67 13.87 -2.59 2.66
N LYS A 68 13.73 -1.31 2.25
CA LYS A 68 14.81 -0.55 1.60
C LYS A 68 15.94 -0.11 2.53
N LYS A 69 15.63 0.04 3.83
CA LYS A 69 16.62 0.39 4.85
C LYS A 69 17.67 -0.73 5.01
N PRO A 70 18.89 -0.41 5.44
CA PRO A 70 19.90 -1.41 5.76
C PRO A 70 19.37 -2.45 6.77
N GLN A 71 19.59 -3.72 6.47
CA GLN A 71 19.03 -4.86 7.17
C GLN A 71 19.96 -5.28 8.31
N ASN A 72 19.45 -5.18 9.54
CA ASN A 72 20.17 -5.65 10.72
C ASN A 72 19.72 -7.09 11.05
N VAL A 73 20.68 -8.03 11.04
CA VAL A 73 20.43 -9.46 11.30
C VAL A 73 19.80 -9.68 12.66
N LEU A 74 20.31 -9.05 13.72
CA LEU A 74 19.81 -9.22 15.09
C LEU A 74 18.36 -8.74 15.22
N LYS A 75 18.07 -7.59 14.60
CA LYS A 75 16.72 -7.02 14.53
C LYS A 75 15.77 -7.93 13.77
N ASN A 76 16.20 -8.48 12.63
CA ASN A 76 15.41 -9.43 11.85
C ASN A 76 15.17 -10.74 12.61
N VAL A 77 16.15 -11.25 13.37
CA VAL A 77 15.95 -12.41 14.26
C VAL A 77 14.87 -12.11 15.29
N LYS A 78 14.97 -10.97 15.97
CA LYS A 78 14.02 -10.57 17.01
C LYS A 78 12.60 -10.33 16.46
N ASN A 79 12.48 -9.63 15.35
CA ASN A 79 11.19 -9.18 14.83
C ASN A 79 10.54 -10.17 13.84
N LEU A 80 11.26 -11.21 13.38
CA LEU A 80 10.73 -12.22 12.45
C LEU A 80 10.95 -13.65 12.94
N LEU A 81 12.17 -14.02 13.36
CA LEU A 81 12.43 -15.41 13.75
C LEU A 81 11.75 -15.78 15.08
N ILE A 82 11.72 -14.87 16.06
CA ILE A 82 10.97 -15.10 17.32
C ILE A 82 9.45 -15.23 17.03
N PRO A 83 8.80 -14.28 16.33
CA PRO A 83 7.40 -14.44 15.92
C PRO A 83 7.12 -15.71 15.11
N TYR A 84 8.05 -16.14 14.26
CA TYR A 84 7.92 -17.38 13.50
C TYR A 84 7.82 -18.60 14.44
N ILE A 85 8.78 -18.74 15.35
CA ILE A 85 8.83 -19.84 16.32
C ILE A 85 7.57 -19.81 17.20
N LEU A 86 7.21 -18.64 17.71
CA LEU A 86 6.05 -18.46 18.58
C LEU A 86 4.74 -18.79 17.86
N GLY A 87 4.51 -18.21 16.67
CA GLY A 87 3.28 -18.43 15.90
C GLY A 87 3.16 -19.88 15.39
N TYR A 88 4.28 -20.53 15.03
CA TYR A 88 4.29 -21.94 14.68
C TYR A 88 3.93 -22.81 15.90
N SER A 89 4.54 -22.53 17.05
CA SER A 89 4.26 -23.23 18.32
C SER A 89 2.80 -23.08 18.72
N LEU A 90 2.25 -21.87 18.63
CA LEU A 90 0.85 -21.59 18.95
C LEU A 90 -0.10 -22.31 17.99
N THR A 91 0.25 -22.38 16.70
CA THR A 91 -0.52 -23.14 15.71
C THR A 91 -0.53 -24.64 16.04
N CYS A 92 0.62 -25.24 16.34
CA CYS A 92 0.71 -26.64 16.73
C CYS A 92 -0.06 -26.91 18.03
N TYR A 93 0.12 -26.06 19.05
CA TYR A 93 -0.58 -26.18 20.31
C TYR A 93 -2.10 -26.09 20.15
N SER A 94 -2.60 -25.20 19.30
CA SER A 94 -4.04 -25.09 19.01
C SER A 94 -4.65 -26.39 18.45
N GLN A 95 -3.88 -27.15 17.65
CA GLN A 95 -4.31 -28.45 17.13
C GLN A 95 -4.22 -29.55 18.20
N ILE A 96 -3.15 -29.55 19.01
CA ILE A 96 -2.95 -30.50 20.11
C ILE A 96 -4.06 -30.35 21.17
N TRP A 97 -4.42 -29.12 21.51
CA TRP A 97 -5.51 -28.82 22.45
C TRP A 97 -6.86 -29.36 21.97
N LEU A 98 -7.08 -29.41 20.65
CA LEU A 98 -8.24 -30.04 20.02
C LEU A 98 -8.13 -31.58 19.91
N GLY A 99 -7.13 -32.19 20.53
CA GLY A 99 -6.94 -33.64 20.56
C GLY A 99 -6.31 -34.22 19.29
N LYS A 100 -5.71 -33.40 18.42
CA LYS A 100 -5.02 -33.89 17.22
C LYS A 100 -3.54 -34.16 17.48
N SER A 101 -3.02 -35.24 16.91
CA SER A 101 -1.58 -35.46 16.84
C SER A 101 -0.95 -34.51 15.82
N VAL A 102 0.18 -33.90 16.19
CA VAL A 102 0.94 -33.00 15.33
C VAL A 102 2.41 -33.39 15.41
N ASP A 103 3.00 -33.69 14.26
CA ASP A 103 4.45 -33.81 14.13
C ASP A 103 5.07 -32.42 14.16
N TYR A 104 5.73 -32.07 15.25
CA TYR A 104 6.31 -30.75 15.44
C TYR A 104 7.61 -30.59 14.64
N GLU A 105 7.49 -30.08 13.41
CA GLU A 105 8.61 -29.83 12.50
C GLU A 105 8.84 -28.32 12.31
N ILE A 106 9.60 -27.69 13.22
CA ILE A 106 9.84 -26.24 13.18
C ILE A 106 10.51 -25.74 11.90
N LEU A 107 11.27 -26.59 11.21
CA LEU A 107 11.90 -26.24 9.93
C LEU A 107 10.96 -26.45 8.74
N ARG A 108 9.80 -27.05 8.93
CA ARG A 108 8.84 -27.35 7.88
C ARG A 108 7.46 -26.79 8.27
N PRO A 109 7.21 -25.49 8.03
CA PRO A 109 5.92 -24.86 8.33
C PRO A 109 4.84 -25.26 7.30
N THR A 110 4.64 -26.57 7.11
CA THR A 110 3.60 -27.11 6.22
C THR A 110 2.24 -26.90 6.86
N GLY A 111 1.28 -26.38 6.08
CA GLY A 111 -0.10 -26.21 6.54
C GLY A 111 -0.31 -25.10 7.58
N THR A 112 0.74 -24.35 7.91
CA THR A 112 0.66 -23.15 8.74
C THR A 112 0.85 -21.90 7.88
N VAL A 113 0.38 -20.76 8.39
CA VAL A 113 0.57 -19.45 7.74
C VAL A 113 1.99 -18.92 7.92
N MET A 114 2.76 -19.47 8.87
CA MET A 114 4.07 -18.98 9.32
C MET A 114 5.17 -18.96 8.26
N TRP A 115 4.97 -19.64 7.13
CA TRP A 115 5.90 -19.62 6.01
C TRP A 115 6.26 -18.20 5.54
N TYR A 116 5.32 -17.25 5.65
CA TYR A 116 5.52 -15.91 5.14
C TYR A 116 6.56 -15.12 5.96
N VAL A 117 6.52 -15.21 7.29
CA VAL A 117 7.51 -14.56 8.16
C VAL A 117 8.89 -15.19 7.99
N LEU A 118 8.96 -16.52 7.83
CA LEU A 118 10.21 -17.21 7.50
C LEU A 118 10.78 -16.75 6.14
N ALA A 119 9.91 -16.59 5.14
CA ALA A 119 10.30 -16.08 3.83
C ALA A 119 10.79 -14.63 3.92
N LEU A 120 10.08 -13.76 4.64
CA LEU A 120 10.45 -12.37 4.85
C LEU A 120 11.83 -12.25 5.53
N PHE A 121 12.10 -13.11 6.52
CA PHE A 121 13.42 -13.20 7.15
C PHE A 121 14.51 -13.56 6.13
N ALA A 122 14.30 -14.61 5.33
CA ALA A 122 15.25 -15.01 4.29
C ALA A 122 15.46 -13.91 3.23
N TYR A 123 14.40 -13.21 2.83
CA TYR A 123 14.48 -12.11 1.88
C TYR A 123 15.29 -10.94 2.43
N ARG A 124 15.01 -10.49 3.66
CA ARG A 124 15.76 -9.38 4.28
C ARG A 124 17.24 -9.69 4.46
N LEU A 125 17.61 -10.94 4.74
CA LEU A 125 19.01 -11.34 4.81
C LEU A 125 19.72 -11.34 3.45
N THR A 126 19.01 -11.65 2.37
CA THR A 126 19.61 -11.85 1.04
C THR A 126 19.53 -10.62 0.14
N ILE A 127 18.55 -9.75 0.35
CA ILE A 127 18.23 -8.65 -0.57
C ILE A 127 19.33 -7.60 -0.66
N GLU A 128 20.12 -7.37 0.39
CA GLU A 128 21.22 -6.40 0.31
C GLU A 128 22.30 -6.80 -0.71
N ALA A 129 22.54 -8.10 -0.84
CA ALA A 129 23.45 -8.66 -1.83
C ALA A 129 22.77 -8.75 -3.20
N MET A 130 21.57 -9.35 -3.24
CA MET A 130 20.85 -9.61 -4.49
C MET A 130 20.34 -8.34 -5.17
N GLY A 131 19.98 -7.32 -4.41
CA GLY A 131 19.49 -6.02 -4.91
C GLY A 131 20.55 -5.19 -5.63
N LYS A 132 21.83 -5.60 -5.59
CA LYS A 132 22.91 -4.99 -6.41
C LYS A 132 22.90 -5.51 -7.86
N ILE A 133 22.19 -6.60 -8.13
CA ILE A 133 22.11 -7.21 -9.46
C ILE A 133 21.11 -6.43 -10.32
N ARG A 134 21.58 -5.86 -11.44
CA ARG A 134 20.78 -4.98 -12.33
C ARG A 134 19.46 -5.61 -12.79
N PHE A 135 19.47 -6.91 -13.10
CA PHE A 135 18.34 -7.66 -13.65
C PHE A 135 17.74 -8.65 -12.64
N ILE A 136 17.78 -8.32 -11.35
CA ILE A 136 17.37 -9.25 -10.29
C ILE A 136 15.92 -9.75 -10.44
N VAL A 137 14.99 -8.89 -10.85
CA VAL A 137 13.57 -9.26 -11.03
C VAL A 137 13.40 -10.31 -12.15
N PRO A 138 13.79 -10.07 -13.42
CA PRO A 138 13.63 -11.08 -14.46
C PRO A 138 14.46 -12.35 -14.18
N LEU A 139 15.66 -12.23 -13.62
CA LEU A 139 16.47 -13.40 -13.22
C LEU A 139 15.76 -14.24 -12.14
N SER A 140 15.13 -13.59 -11.16
CA SER A 140 14.36 -14.28 -10.14
C SER A 140 13.13 -14.99 -10.69
N ILE A 141 12.48 -14.44 -11.72
CA ILE A 141 11.36 -15.10 -12.41
C ILE A 141 11.86 -16.37 -13.10
N ILE A 142 12.95 -16.29 -13.88
CA ILE A 142 13.54 -17.44 -14.56
C ILE A 142 13.91 -18.53 -13.54
N PHE A 143 14.58 -18.14 -12.46
CA PHE A 143 14.96 -19.06 -11.40
C PHE A 143 13.75 -19.70 -10.71
N ALA A 144 12.67 -18.95 -10.48
CA ALA A 144 11.45 -19.46 -9.89
C ALA A 144 10.65 -20.41 -10.79
N LEU A 145 10.70 -20.19 -12.11
CA LEU A 145 10.12 -21.09 -13.09
C LEU A 145 10.90 -22.42 -13.11
N TRP A 146 12.23 -22.36 -13.15
CA TRP A 146 13.11 -23.52 -13.07
C TRP A 146 12.97 -24.27 -11.75
N ALA A 147 12.90 -23.57 -10.62
CA ALA A 147 12.72 -24.19 -9.30
C ALA A 147 11.41 -24.99 -9.20
N GLY A 148 10.39 -24.62 -9.98
CA GLY A 148 9.12 -25.35 -10.05
C GLY A 148 9.21 -26.74 -10.69
N THR A 149 10.26 -27.03 -11.48
CA THR A 149 10.48 -28.35 -12.11
C THR A 149 11.34 -29.27 -11.25
N ARG A 150 11.81 -28.77 -10.10
CA ARG A 150 12.91 -29.37 -9.34
C ARG A 150 12.39 -30.01 -8.04
N PRO A 151 12.73 -31.28 -7.73
CA PRO A 151 12.30 -31.94 -6.50
C PRO A 151 12.90 -31.32 -5.22
N GLU A 152 14.00 -30.58 -5.33
CA GLU A 152 14.73 -30.00 -4.20
C GLU A 152 13.95 -28.87 -3.50
N PHE A 153 13.10 -28.15 -4.25
CA PHE A 153 12.29 -27.06 -3.71
C PHE A 153 10.99 -27.61 -3.11
N THR A 154 11.08 -27.98 -1.83
CA THR A 154 9.96 -28.59 -1.09
C THR A 154 9.34 -27.63 -0.07
N THR A 155 8.44 -28.15 0.78
CA THR A 155 7.90 -27.45 1.94
C THR A 155 8.90 -27.27 3.08
N PHE A 156 10.06 -27.96 3.03
CA PHE A 156 11.15 -27.74 3.98
C PHE A 156 11.66 -26.30 3.85
N LEU A 157 11.75 -25.59 4.98
CA LEU A 157 11.99 -24.15 5.10
C LEU A 157 11.07 -23.27 4.24
N SER A 158 9.95 -23.81 3.74
CA SER A 158 9.17 -23.20 2.67
C SER A 158 9.99 -22.77 1.45
N ALA A 159 11.05 -23.51 1.12
CA ALA A 159 11.99 -23.17 0.05
C ALA A 159 11.29 -22.89 -1.29
N SER A 160 10.27 -23.68 -1.63
CA SER A 160 9.47 -23.45 -2.85
C SER A 160 8.81 -22.07 -2.86
N ARG A 161 8.13 -21.69 -1.77
CA ARG A 161 7.46 -20.37 -1.66
C ARG A 161 8.45 -19.22 -1.62
N ILE A 162 9.56 -19.39 -0.90
CA ILE A 162 10.62 -18.38 -0.83
C ILE A 162 11.07 -18.04 -2.26
N VAL A 163 11.41 -19.04 -3.06
CA VAL A 163 11.87 -18.81 -4.42
C VAL A 163 10.76 -18.27 -5.33
N VAL A 164 9.56 -18.83 -5.26
CA VAL A 164 8.45 -18.45 -6.15
C VAL A 164 7.94 -17.04 -5.91
N PHE A 165 7.91 -16.56 -4.66
CA PHE A 165 7.45 -15.21 -4.34
C PHE A 165 8.57 -14.15 -4.31
N PHE A 166 9.85 -14.56 -4.34
CA PHE A 166 10.98 -13.63 -4.35
C PHE A 166 10.92 -12.56 -5.47
N PRO A 167 10.44 -12.83 -6.70
CA PRO A 167 10.31 -11.81 -7.73
C PRO A 167 9.47 -10.60 -7.30
N PHE A 168 8.40 -10.82 -6.52
CA PHE A 168 7.57 -9.73 -6.01
C PHE A 168 8.30 -8.93 -4.94
N PHE A 169 9.03 -9.60 -4.05
CA PHE A 169 9.82 -8.94 -3.02
C PHE A 169 10.92 -8.06 -3.64
N ALA A 170 11.66 -8.62 -4.60
CA ALA A 170 12.70 -7.91 -5.32
C ALA A 170 12.15 -6.72 -6.12
N ALA A 171 10.99 -6.91 -6.78
CA ALA A 171 10.31 -5.83 -7.49
C ALA A 171 9.88 -4.71 -6.56
N GLY A 172 9.29 -5.04 -5.40
CA GLY A 172 8.91 -4.07 -4.38
C GLY A 172 10.12 -3.31 -3.82
N TYR A 173 11.20 -4.03 -3.49
CA TYR A 173 12.43 -3.45 -2.97
C TYR A 173 13.07 -2.43 -3.93
N LEU A 174 13.07 -2.72 -5.23
CA LEU A 174 13.55 -1.80 -6.27
C LEU A 174 12.53 -0.73 -6.67
N TRP A 175 11.27 -0.84 -6.22
CA TRP A 175 10.21 0.08 -6.58
C TRP A 175 10.42 1.42 -5.89
N LYS A 176 10.58 2.50 -6.65
CA LYS A 176 10.79 3.83 -6.09
C LYS A 176 9.47 4.55 -5.78
N SER A 177 9.51 5.53 -4.89
CA SER A 177 8.32 6.33 -4.52
C SER A 177 7.80 7.15 -5.70
N GLU A 178 8.67 7.62 -6.59
CA GLU A 178 8.28 8.40 -7.78
C GLU A 178 7.40 7.58 -8.73
N TYR A 179 7.64 6.27 -8.80
CA TYR A 179 6.79 5.38 -9.59
C TYR A 179 5.36 5.34 -9.03
N ILE A 180 5.18 5.31 -7.71
CA ILE A 180 3.84 5.37 -7.12
C ILE A 180 3.13 6.67 -7.53
N THR A 181 3.83 7.80 -7.45
CA THR A 181 3.28 9.10 -7.87
C THR A 181 2.92 9.11 -9.36
N ALA A 182 3.78 8.59 -10.23
CA ALA A 182 3.54 8.51 -11.67
C ALA A 182 2.29 7.66 -12.00
N VAL A 183 2.20 6.47 -11.39
CA VAL A 183 1.07 5.56 -11.56
C VAL A 183 -0.26 6.20 -11.13
N ARG A 184 -0.24 6.97 -10.05
CA ARG A 184 -1.45 7.64 -9.53
C ARG A 184 -1.86 8.86 -10.36
N LYS A 185 -0.91 9.57 -10.98
CA LYS A 185 -1.18 10.72 -11.86
C LYS A 185 -1.67 10.30 -13.25
N PHE A 186 -1.42 9.06 -13.66
CA PHE A 186 -1.85 8.55 -14.96
C PHE A 186 -3.38 8.57 -15.11
N LYS A 187 -3.90 9.39 -16.04
CA LYS A 187 -5.36 9.57 -16.27
C LYS A 187 -6.04 8.25 -16.70
N GLY A 188 -5.34 7.40 -17.43
CA GLY A 188 -5.86 6.09 -17.90
C GLY A 188 -5.86 4.98 -16.86
N LYS A 189 -5.53 5.25 -15.58
CA LYS A 189 -5.41 4.20 -14.54
C LYS A 189 -6.70 3.42 -14.29
N TRP A 190 -7.86 3.99 -14.62
CA TRP A 190 -9.15 3.31 -14.48
C TRP A 190 -9.28 2.08 -15.37
N VAL A 191 -8.54 2.01 -16.48
CA VAL A 191 -8.48 0.84 -17.38
C VAL A 191 -7.91 -0.40 -16.66
N LEU A 192 -7.14 -0.22 -15.59
CA LEU A 192 -6.61 -1.32 -14.78
C LEU A 192 -7.70 -2.09 -14.03
N VAL A 193 -8.83 -1.46 -13.72
CA VAL A 193 -9.96 -2.10 -13.01
C VAL A 193 -10.62 -3.17 -13.87
N PRO A 194 -11.13 -2.88 -15.08
CA PRO A 194 -11.75 -3.91 -15.91
C PRO A 194 -10.73 -4.98 -16.32
N ILE A 195 -9.47 -4.62 -16.59
CA ILE A 195 -8.42 -5.61 -16.88
C ILE A 195 -8.23 -6.55 -15.70
N SER A 196 -8.07 -6.02 -14.48
CA SER A 196 -7.93 -6.84 -13.28
C SER A 196 -9.15 -7.71 -13.02
N ALA A 197 -10.37 -7.17 -13.20
CA ALA A 197 -11.62 -7.90 -13.03
C ALA A 197 -11.74 -9.06 -14.01
N VAL A 198 -11.45 -8.82 -15.30
CA VAL A 198 -11.48 -9.86 -16.35
C VAL A 198 -10.46 -10.95 -16.04
N LEU A 199 -9.23 -10.60 -15.66
CA LEU A 199 -8.18 -11.57 -15.34
C LEU A 199 -8.52 -12.40 -14.09
N LEU A 200 -9.01 -11.75 -13.04
CA LEU A 200 -9.42 -12.41 -11.79
C LEU A 200 -10.69 -13.24 -11.94
N TRP A 201 -11.46 -13.07 -13.01
CA TRP A 201 -12.56 -13.96 -13.37
C TRP A 201 -12.11 -15.10 -14.30
N ALA A 202 -11.38 -14.77 -15.38
CA ALA A 202 -11.01 -15.70 -16.43
C ALA A 202 -10.09 -16.82 -15.94
N ILE A 203 -9.09 -16.49 -15.09
CA ILE A 203 -8.15 -17.51 -14.59
C ILE A 203 -8.85 -18.50 -13.66
N PRO A 204 -9.55 -18.10 -12.59
CA PRO A 204 -10.32 -19.05 -11.79
C PRO A 204 -11.35 -19.84 -12.59
N ASN A 205 -12.03 -19.21 -13.55
CA ASN A 205 -12.97 -19.91 -14.42
C ASN A 205 -12.29 -21.05 -15.17
N TYR A 206 -11.22 -20.75 -15.90
CA TYR A 206 -10.43 -21.75 -16.61
C TYR A 206 -9.91 -22.87 -15.69
N MET A 207 -9.41 -22.53 -14.50
CA MET A 207 -8.91 -23.54 -13.56
C MET A 207 -10.01 -24.45 -13.02
N ILE A 208 -11.13 -23.86 -12.60
CA ILE A 208 -12.23 -24.61 -11.99
C ILE A 208 -12.90 -25.51 -13.03
N THR A 209 -13.12 -25.02 -14.26
CA THR A 209 -13.73 -25.81 -15.34
C THR A 209 -12.85 -26.98 -15.78
N ASN A 210 -11.54 -26.82 -15.76
CA ASN A 210 -10.58 -27.86 -16.13
C ASN A 210 -10.13 -28.72 -14.93
N GLY A 211 -10.78 -28.60 -13.77
CA GLY A 211 -10.46 -29.41 -12.59
C GLY A 211 -9.07 -29.14 -12.00
N MET A 212 -8.42 -28.04 -12.37
CA MET A 212 -7.07 -27.71 -11.91
C MET A 212 -7.09 -27.24 -10.46
N GLY A 213 -6.22 -27.83 -9.63
CA GLY A 213 -6.09 -27.47 -8.23
C GLY A 213 -5.36 -26.15 -8.02
N ILE A 214 -5.74 -25.42 -6.97
CA ILE A 214 -5.11 -24.18 -6.51
C ILE A 214 -3.65 -24.33 -6.03
N ALA A 215 -3.14 -25.56 -5.95
CA ALA A 215 -1.86 -25.87 -5.32
C ALA A 215 -0.68 -25.09 -5.96
N ILE A 216 -0.77 -24.84 -7.26
CA ILE A 216 0.21 -24.06 -8.00
C ILE A 216 0.33 -22.61 -7.50
N PHE A 217 -0.78 -21.95 -7.17
CA PHE A 217 -0.78 -20.57 -6.67
C PHE A 217 -0.36 -20.47 -5.20
N ARG A 218 -0.50 -21.55 -4.43
CA ARG A 218 0.06 -21.62 -3.07
C ARG A 218 1.59 -21.79 -3.07
N ALA A 219 2.18 -22.18 -4.21
CA ALA A 219 3.61 -22.36 -4.42
C ALA A 219 4.27 -23.32 -3.41
N ASN A 220 3.55 -24.34 -2.96
CA ASN A 220 4.04 -25.28 -1.94
C ASN A 220 4.93 -26.38 -2.54
N HIS A 221 4.75 -26.67 -3.82
CA HIS A 221 5.21 -27.89 -4.46
C HIS A 221 5.65 -27.63 -5.91
N ARG A 222 6.40 -28.59 -6.46
CA ARG A 222 6.73 -28.66 -7.89
C ARG A 222 5.48 -28.85 -8.76
N TYR A 223 5.58 -28.53 -10.05
CA TYR A 223 4.44 -28.57 -10.99
C TYR A 223 3.75 -29.93 -11.05
N GLN A 224 4.55 -31.00 -11.14
CA GLN A 224 4.05 -32.38 -11.19
C GLN A 224 3.23 -32.78 -9.96
N LEU A 225 3.58 -32.28 -8.76
CA LEU A 225 2.79 -32.53 -7.55
C LEU A 225 1.48 -31.74 -7.51
N CYS A 226 1.33 -30.74 -8.39
CA CYS A 226 0.08 -30.01 -8.60
C CYS A 226 -0.80 -30.67 -9.68
N GLY A 227 -0.38 -31.81 -10.24
CA GLY A 227 -1.08 -32.49 -11.34
C GLY A 227 -0.87 -31.84 -12.71
N LEU A 228 0.20 -31.06 -12.87
CA LEU A 228 0.51 -30.33 -14.10
C LEU A 228 1.82 -30.86 -14.70
N THR A 229 1.93 -30.83 -16.02
CA THR A 229 3.22 -30.97 -16.70
C THR A 229 4.12 -29.77 -16.37
N ASP A 230 5.44 -29.91 -16.58
CA ASP A 230 6.36 -28.80 -16.34
C ASP A 230 6.06 -27.59 -17.24
N GLN A 231 5.62 -27.84 -18.49
CA GLN A 231 5.26 -26.80 -19.45
C GLN A 231 4.00 -26.04 -19.01
N GLU A 232 2.93 -26.75 -18.67
CA GLU A 232 1.69 -26.14 -18.14
C GLU A 232 1.96 -25.37 -16.86
N GLY A 233 2.77 -25.94 -15.96
CA GLY A 233 3.17 -25.30 -14.71
C GLY A 233 3.91 -23.99 -14.91
N ILE A 234 4.85 -23.94 -15.87
CA ILE A 234 5.56 -22.72 -16.25
C ILE A 234 4.59 -21.66 -16.79
N VAL A 235 3.68 -22.04 -17.70
CA VAL A 235 2.70 -21.12 -18.30
C VAL A 235 1.76 -20.55 -17.23
N ILE A 236 1.19 -21.40 -16.38
CA ILE A 236 0.27 -20.97 -15.32
C ILE A 236 1.00 -20.11 -14.29
N ARG A 237 2.26 -20.40 -13.96
CA ARG A 237 3.06 -19.58 -13.04
C ARG A 237 3.42 -18.21 -13.65
N LEU A 238 3.73 -18.15 -14.94
CA LEU A 238 3.91 -16.88 -15.65
C LEU A 238 2.62 -16.04 -15.64
N LEU A 239 1.47 -16.66 -15.89
CA LEU A 239 0.17 -15.99 -15.80
C LEU A 239 -0.11 -15.48 -14.38
N MET A 240 0.19 -16.28 -13.35
CA MET A 240 0.09 -15.84 -11.96
C MET A 240 0.94 -14.60 -11.70
N TYR A 241 2.18 -14.55 -12.19
CA TYR A 241 3.04 -13.37 -12.07
C TYR A 241 2.43 -12.15 -12.76
N LEU A 242 2.01 -12.31 -14.02
CA LEU A 242 1.40 -11.23 -14.80
C LEU A 242 0.18 -10.64 -14.08
N VAL A 243 -0.78 -11.48 -13.69
CA VAL A 243 -2.02 -11.02 -13.03
C VAL A 243 -1.73 -10.40 -11.68
N SER A 244 -0.84 -11.00 -10.89
CA SER A 244 -0.47 -10.43 -9.60
C SER A 244 0.17 -9.05 -9.75
N PHE A 245 1.07 -8.84 -10.70
CA PHE A 245 1.67 -7.53 -10.95
C PHE A 245 0.64 -6.50 -11.41
N ILE A 246 -0.30 -6.88 -12.28
CA ILE A 246 -1.39 -5.99 -12.72
C ILE A 246 -2.27 -5.58 -11.54
N VAL A 247 -2.64 -6.52 -10.66
CA VAL A 247 -3.47 -6.23 -9.48
C VAL A 247 -2.70 -5.37 -8.46
N ILE A 248 -1.41 -5.64 -8.24
CA ILE A 248 -0.54 -4.80 -7.40
C ILE A 248 -0.50 -3.37 -7.94
N TYR A 249 -0.30 -3.21 -9.25
CA TYR A 249 -0.29 -1.92 -9.91
C TYR A 249 -1.64 -1.19 -9.77
N THR A 250 -2.75 -1.93 -9.87
CA THR A 250 -4.11 -1.42 -9.63
C THR A 250 -4.28 -0.90 -8.20
N PHE A 251 -3.79 -1.63 -7.19
CA PHE A 251 -3.82 -1.18 -5.80
C PHE A 251 -2.99 0.09 -5.58
N LEU A 252 -1.78 0.16 -6.14
CA LEU A 252 -0.95 1.36 -6.06
C LEU A 252 -1.61 2.57 -6.75
N ALA A 253 -2.34 2.34 -7.84
CA ALA A 253 -2.99 3.41 -8.61
C ALA A 253 -4.26 3.98 -7.95
N LEU A 254 -5.06 3.11 -7.31
CA LEU A 254 -6.43 3.41 -6.92
C LEU A 254 -6.68 3.46 -5.41
N MET A 255 -5.82 2.82 -4.61
CA MET A 255 -6.01 2.87 -3.16
C MET A 255 -5.96 4.34 -2.69
N PRO A 256 -6.92 4.78 -1.85
CA PRO A 256 -6.92 6.14 -1.36
C PRO A 256 -5.73 6.40 -0.43
N ASP A 257 -5.12 7.56 -0.59
CA ASP A 257 -4.00 8.04 0.23
C ASP A 257 -4.50 9.10 1.22
N ILE A 258 -5.51 8.70 2.00
CA ILE A 258 -6.10 9.48 3.08
C ILE A 258 -6.19 8.60 4.33
N LYS A 259 -6.24 9.23 5.50
CA LYS A 259 -6.48 8.56 6.76
C LYS A 259 -7.92 8.05 6.78
N LEU A 260 -8.09 6.74 6.63
CA LEU A 260 -9.36 6.03 6.79
C LEU A 260 -9.52 5.55 8.25
N PRO A 261 -10.75 5.21 8.69
CA PRO A 261 -10.99 4.71 10.04
C PRO A 261 -10.18 3.44 10.38
N LEU A 262 -9.86 2.61 9.38
CA LEU A 262 -9.12 1.36 9.56
C LEU A 262 -7.62 1.51 9.36
N THR A 263 -7.12 2.67 8.93
CA THR A 263 -5.69 2.84 8.55
C THR A 263 -4.74 2.50 9.69
N TYR A 264 -5.13 2.73 10.94
CA TYR A 264 -4.32 2.40 12.11
C TYR A 264 -3.95 0.90 12.18
N ILE A 265 -4.84 0.01 11.70
CA ILE A 265 -4.59 -1.44 11.65
C ILE A 265 -3.42 -1.78 10.74
N GLY A 266 -3.16 -0.95 9.72
CA GLY A 266 -2.04 -1.11 8.80
C GLY A 266 -0.69 -1.07 9.48
N ARG A 267 -0.60 -0.46 10.67
CA ARG A 267 0.62 -0.44 11.51
C ARG A 267 0.72 -1.64 12.45
N HIS A 268 -0.39 -2.31 12.75
CA HIS A 268 -0.45 -3.43 13.70
C HIS A 268 -0.77 -4.78 13.03
N THR A 269 -0.36 -4.96 11.76
CA THR A 269 -0.70 -6.18 10.99
C THR A 269 0.01 -7.44 11.49
N MET A 270 1.16 -7.31 12.17
CA MET A 270 1.94 -8.46 12.65
C MET A 270 1.23 -9.23 13.75
N GLY A 271 0.58 -8.54 14.70
CA GLY A 271 -0.25 -9.19 15.74
C GLY A 271 -1.40 -9.98 15.12
N ILE A 272 -2.12 -9.39 14.16
CA ILE A 272 -3.19 -10.06 13.41
C ILE A 272 -2.64 -11.31 12.71
N TYR A 273 -1.55 -11.15 11.96
CA TYR A 273 -0.92 -12.26 11.24
C TYR A 273 -0.52 -13.41 12.19
N LEU A 274 -0.03 -13.12 13.39
CA LEU A 274 0.37 -14.16 14.33
C LEU A 274 -0.84 -14.91 14.91
N PHE A 275 -1.85 -14.19 15.38
CA PHE A 275 -2.95 -14.77 16.15
C PHE A 275 -4.10 -15.32 15.29
N HIS A 276 -4.29 -14.82 14.06
CA HIS A 276 -5.49 -15.16 13.28
C HIS A 276 -5.66 -16.65 13.05
N TYR A 277 -4.60 -17.36 12.63
CA TYR A 277 -4.71 -18.76 12.22
C TYR A 277 -4.89 -19.74 13.39
N PRO A 278 -4.11 -19.64 14.51
CA PRO A 278 -4.39 -20.45 15.70
C PRO A 278 -5.80 -20.25 16.26
N ILE A 279 -6.29 -19.00 16.30
CA ILE A 279 -7.65 -18.73 16.77
C ILE A 279 -8.68 -19.34 15.83
N MET A 280 -8.51 -19.21 14.50
CA MET A 280 -9.41 -19.86 13.53
C MET A 280 -9.42 -21.38 13.66
N ILE A 281 -8.27 -22.00 13.96
CA ILE A 281 -8.20 -23.44 14.23
C ILE A 281 -9.08 -23.81 15.41
N ILE A 282 -8.98 -23.08 16.52
CA ILE A 282 -9.81 -23.28 17.72
C ILE A 282 -11.28 -23.06 17.38
N MET A 283 -11.63 -21.96 16.71
CA MET A 283 -13.01 -21.68 16.30
C MET A 283 -13.59 -22.80 15.43
N ASN A 284 -12.81 -23.32 14.49
CA ASN A 284 -13.23 -24.43 13.65
C ASN A 284 -13.35 -25.74 14.43
N GLY A 285 -12.43 -26.01 15.35
CA GLY A 285 -12.42 -27.21 16.20
C GLY A 285 -13.56 -27.25 17.21
N LEU A 286 -13.96 -26.08 17.73
CA LEU A 286 -15.13 -25.89 18.58
C LEU A 286 -16.45 -25.78 17.77
N TYR A 287 -16.40 -26.05 16.46
CA TYR A 287 -17.54 -26.00 15.54
C TYR A 287 -18.21 -24.62 15.41
N LEU A 288 -17.62 -23.54 15.92
CA LEU A 288 -18.18 -22.18 15.80
C LEU A 288 -18.34 -21.79 14.32
N LEU A 289 -17.35 -22.08 13.48
CA LEU A 289 -17.42 -21.78 12.04
C LEU A 289 -18.43 -22.64 11.27
N ARG A 290 -19.02 -23.67 11.90
CA ARG A 290 -20.07 -24.53 11.31
C ARG A 290 -21.48 -24.14 11.71
N LEU A 291 -21.64 -23.08 12.50
CA LEU A 291 -22.96 -22.54 12.83
C LEU A 291 -23.70 -22.15 11.53
N PRO A 292 -25.01 -22.43 11.40
CA PRO A 292 -25.77 -22.14 10.18
C PRO A 292 -25.73 -20.66 9.75
N GLN A 293 -25.56 -19.74 10.70
CA GLN A 293 -25.43 -18.31 10.42
C GLN A 293 -24.10 -17.97 9.74
N LEU A 294 -23.06 -18.80 9.94
CA LEU A 294 -21.71 -18.61 9.41
C LEU A 294 -21.45 -19.46 8.15
N THR A 295 -22.45 -20.17 7.63
CA THR A 295 -22.38 -20.83 6.31
C THR A 295 -22.72 -19.90 5.14
N ASN A 296 -22.89 -18.59 5.41
CA ASN A 296 -23.12 -17.55 4.40
C ASN A 296 -21.85 -16.71 4.19
N VAL A 297 -21.44 -16.50 2.93
CA VAL A 297 -20.25 -15.73 2.57
C VAL A 297 -20.29 -14.30 3.11
N TRP A 298 -21.45 -13.65 3.12
CA TRP A 298 -21.62 -12.29 3.63
C TRP A 298 -21.44 -12.22 5.15
N ALA A 299 -21.91 -13.25 5.87
CA ALA A 299 -21.66 -13.37 7.29
C ALA A 299 -20.16 -13.56 7.57
N LEU A 300 -19.47 -14.39 6.80
CA LEU A 300 -18.02 -14.57 6.93
C LEU A 300 -17.21 -13.32 6.58
N LEU A 301 -17.69 -12.51 5.65
CA LEU A 301 -17.11 -11.19 5.35
C LEU A 301 -17.20 -10.29 6.59
N GLY A 302 -18.38 -10.18 7.20
CA GLY A 302 -18.60 -9.43 8.44
C GLY A 302 -17.77 -9.95 9.61
N VAL A 303 -17.73 -11.28 9.81
CA VAL A 303 -16.88 -11.91 10.83
C VAL A 303 -15.41 -11.59 10.59
N SER A 304 -14.92 -11.65 9.35
CA SER A 304 -13.53 -11.32 9.03
C SER A 304 -13.19 -9.87 9.36
N LEU A 305 -14.12 -8.93 9.11
CA LEU A 305 -13.95 -7.52 9.46
C LEU A 305 -13.88 -7.34 10.98
N VAL A 306 -14.81 -7.91 11.73
CA VAL A 306 -14.80 -7.86 13.20
C VAL A 306 -13.53 -8.50 13.74
N PHE A 307 -13.10 -9.60 13.14
CA PHE A 307 -11.90 -10.33 13.56
C PHE A 307 -10.63 -9.49 13.42
N ILE A 308 -10.44 -8.78 12.30
CA ILE A 308 -9.29 -7.88 12.16
C ILE A 308 -9.39 -6.64 13.06
N LEU A 309 -10.60 -6.14 13.34
CA LEU A 309 -10.80 -5.01 14.27
C LEU A 309 -10.39 -5.41 15.69
N VAL A 310 -10.79 -6.60 16.14
CA VAL A 310 -10.45 -7.14 17.46
C VAL A 310 -8.95 -7.43 17.55
N LEU A 311 -8.39 -8.14 16.57
CA LEU A 311 -6.95 -8.49 16.60
C LEU A 311 -6.02 -7.32 16.32
N GLY A 312 -6.49 -6.29 15.61
CA GLY A 312 -5.77 -5.05 15.36
C GLY A 312 -5.94 -4.01 16.47
N SER A 313 -6.62 -4.34 17.56
CA SER A 313 -6.81 -3.42 18.69
C SER A 313 -5.53 -3.24 19.51
N LEU A 314 -5.37 -2.06 20.12
CA LEU A 314 -4.22 -1.72 20.96
C LEU A 314 -3.93 -2.75 22.08
N PRO A 315 -4.94 -3.35 22.77
CA PRO A 315 -4.67 -4.38 23.77
C PRO A 315 -3.97 -5.63 23.20
N VAL A 316 -4.34 -6.06 22.00
CA VAL A 316 -3.73 -7.24 21.36
C VAL A 316 -2.32 -6.92 20.89
N ASP A 317 -2.11 -5.72 20.37
CA ASP A 317 -0.79 -5.23 19.99
C ASP A 317 0.15 -5.11 21.20
N TRP A 318 -0.34 -4.57 22.32
CA TRP A 318 0.39 -4.52 23.58
C TRP A 318 0.75 -5.93 24.10
N LEU A 319 -0.17 -6.89 23.99
CA LEU A 319 0.10 -8.28 24.36
C LEU A 319 1.18 -8.89 23.46
N TYR A 320 1.06 -8.72 22.14
CA TYR A 320 2.03 -9.20 21.16
C TYR A 320 3.43 -8.63 21.44
N THR A 321 3.55 -7.32 21.52
CA THR A 321 4.83 -6.62 21.75
C THR A 321 5.41 -6.98 23.11
N GLY A 322 4.59 -7.04 24.16
CA GLY A 322 5.00 -7.45 25.50
C GLY A 322 5.62 -8.85 25.52
N VAL A 323 4.97 -9.83 24.87
CA VAL A 323 5.48 -11.21 24.79
C VAL A 323 6.79 -11.29 24.02
N ILE A 324 6.88 -10.62 22.86
CA ILE A 324 8.11 -10.59 22.06
C ILE A 324 9.26 -9.94 22.84
N ASN A 325 8.98 -8.85 23.55
CA ASN A 325 9.98 -8.14 24.34
C ASN A 325 10.49 -8.97 25.52
N ILE A 326 9.61 -9.71 26.20
CA ILE A 326 10.01 -10.63 27.27
C ILE A 326 10.92 -11.73 26.72
N ILE A 327 10.55 -12.36 25.60
CA ILE A 327 11.38 -13.40 24.98
C ILE A 327 12.72 -12.83 24.52
N ALA A 328 12.71 -11.65 23.90
CA ALA A 328 13.92 -10.97 23.45
C ALA A 328 14.84 -10.61 24.62
N PHE A 329 14.29 -10.14 25.74
CA PHE A 329 15.04 -9.83 26.96
C PHE A 329 15.68 -11.07 27.59
N ILE A 330 15.00 -12.22 27.54
CA ILE A 330 15.54 -13.49 28.03
C ILE A 330 16.67 -14.01 27.12
N LEU A 331 16.52 -13.88 25.81
CA LEU A 331 17.46 -14.42 24.83
C LEU A 331 18.68 -13.53 24.57
N PHE A 332 18.55 -12.21 24.72
CA PHE A 332 19.59 -11.24 24.41
C PHE A 332 19.96 -10.40 25.63
N LYS A 333 21.26 -10.26 25.90
CA LYS A 333 21.78 -9.40 26.97
C LYS A 333 21.56 -7.93 26.58
N THR A 334 20.73 -7.23 27.35
CA THR A 334 20.08 -5.94 27.05
C THR A 334 21.02 -4.81 26.63
N ASP A 335 20.56 -3.97 25.70
CA ASP A 335 20.61 -2.50 25.86
C ASP A 335 19.48 -1.82 25.06
N LYS A 336 18.74 -0.93 25.73
CA LYS A 336 17.54 -0.18 25.30
C LYS A 336 16.20 -0.93 25.15
N THR A 337 15.17 -0.30 25.75
CA THR A 337 13.76 -0.63 25.64
C THR A 337 13.35 -0.77 24.19
N VAL A 338 12.92 -1.97 23.83
CA VAL A 338 12.23 -2.24 22.58
C VAL A 338 10.83 -1.66 22.71
N ARG A 339 10.71 -0.36 22.46
CA ARG A 339 9.41 0.19 22.06
C ARG A 339 9.17 -0.29 20.64
N ASP A 340 7.91 -0.58 20.37
CA ASP A 340 7.35 -1.03 19.11
C ASP A 340 8.24 -0.75 17.89
N GLU A 341 8.86 -1.80 17.35
CA GLU A 341 9.57 -1.74 16.05
C GLU A 341 8.75 -2.48 14.97
N GLY A 342 7.44 -2.65 15.20
CA GLY A 342 6.49 -3.08 14.20
C GLY A 342 6.18 -1.92 13.27
N LEU A 343 6.74 -1.96 12.06
CA LEU A 343 6.43 -1.05 10.93
C LEU A 343 6.75 0.45 11.13
N GLU A 344 6.84 1.00 12.35
CA GLU A 344 7.20 2.41 12.61
C GLU A 344 8.63 2.75 12.13
N GLU A 345 9.57 1.80 12.17
CA GLU A 345 10.91 1.99 11.59
C GLU A 345 11.02 1.64 10.10
N GLU A 346 9.98 1.12 9.45
CA GLU A 346 10.00 0.92 7.99
C GLU A 346 9.88 2.24 7.24
N TYR A 347 9.12 3.17 7.82
CA TYR A 347 9.12 4.57 7.43
C TYR A 347 10.29 5.29 8.12
N ASP A 348 10.86 6.33 7.50
CA ASP A 348 11.74 7.22 8.27
C ASP A 348 10.93 7.88 9.38
N SER A 349 11.52 7.95 10.58
CA SER A 349 10.92 8.25 11.91
C SER A 349 10.38 9.68 12.07
N ASP A 350 9.96 10.26 10.96
CA ASP A 350 9.58 11.62 10.73
C ASP A 350 8.04 11.73 10.71
N GLU A 351 7.32 10.96 11.55
CA GLU A 351 5.86 11.11 11.72
C GLU A 351 5.49 12.58 11.97
N ASN A 352 6.29 13.27 12.80
CA ASN A 352 6.18 14.71 13.02
C ASN A 352 6.41 15.53 11.75
N LYS A 353 7.41 15.18 10.92
CA LYS A 353 7.75 15.97 9.72
C LYS A 353 6.68 15.84 8.65
N TYR A 354 6.04 14.68 8.49
CA TYR A 354 4.95 14.53 7.50
C TYR A 354 3.71 15.32 7.89
N GLU A 355 3.30 15.28 9.16
CA GLU A 355 2.19 16.12 9.65
C GLU A 355 2.52 17.61 9.48
N ILE A 356 3.75 18.01 9.80
CA ILE A 356 4.24 19.38 9.60
C ILE A 356 4.24 19.77 8.12
N LEU A 357 4.74 18.92 7.22
CA LEU A 357 4.78 19.19 5.77
C LEU A 357 3.37 19.32 5.19
N ARG A 358 2.44 18.48 5.63
CA ARG A 358 1.03 18.55 5.19
C ARG A 358 0.33 19.79 5.74
N GLN A 359 0.56 20.15 7.01
CA GLN A 359 0.06 21.38 7.60
C GLN A 359 0.60 22.60 6.85
N ARG A 360 1.89 22.61 6.54
CA ARG A 360 2.51 23.66 5.72
C ARG A 360 1.90 23.73 4.32
N ARG A 361 1.67 22.59 3.67
CA ARG A 361 1.06 22.54 2.32
C ARG A 361 -0.38 23.08 2.33
N LYS A 362 -1.17 22.72 3.35
CA LYS A 362 -2.51 23.29 3.55
C LYS A 362 -2.47 24.78 3.84
N ALA A 363 -1.54 25.22 4.69
CA ALA A 363 -1.37 26.63 4.99
C ALA A 363 -0.95 27.42 3.73
N ILE A 364 -0.11 26.83 2.87
CA ILE A 364 0.27 27.43 1.58
C ILE A 364 -0.92 27.45 0.62
N GLU A 365 -1.72 26.40 0.53
CA GLU A 365 -2.94 26.39 -0.30
C GLU A 365 -3.98 27.41 0.20
N GLU A 366 -4.13 27.58 1.51
CA GLU A 366 -5.03 28.57 2.12
C GLU A 366 -4.50 30.00 1.96
N LEU A 367 -3.19 30.21 2.09
CA LEU A 367 -2.51 31.47 1.77
C LEU A 367 -2.60 31.79 0.27
N ALA A 368 -2.43 30.81 -0.61
CA ALA A 368 -2.57 30.99 -2.04
C ALA A 368 -4.02 31.34 -2.42
N ALA A 369 -5.00 30.66 -1.82
CA ALA A 369 -6.42 30.95 -2.02
C ALA A 369 -6.85 32.32 -1.47
N THR A 370 -6.13 32.88 -0.49
CA THR A 370 -6.37 34.25 0.01
C THR A 370 -5.54 35.31 -0.72
N LEU A 371 -4.51 34.89 -1.48
CA LEU A 371 -3.66 35.75 -2.29
C LEU A 371 -4.06 35.81 -3.76
N GLU A 372 -4.99 34.97 -4.24
CA GLU A 372 -5.65 35.18 -5.53
C GLU A 372 -6.51 36.45 -5.42
N PRO A 373 -6.11 37.57 -6.06
CA PRO A 373 -6.94 38.76 -6.05
C PRO A 373 -8.17 38.49 -6.91
N ASP A 374 -9.35 38.78 -6.37
CA ASP A 374 -10.61 38.87 -7.11
C ASP A 374 -10.36 39.51 -8.48
N LYS A 375 -10.36 38.70 -9.53
CA LYS A 375 -10.46 39.17 -10.91
C LYS A 375 -11.93 39.34 -11.23
N ASP A 376 -12.61 40.21 -10.51
CA ASP A 376 -13.91 40.73 -10.93
C ASP A 376 -13.94 42.24 -10.67
N HIS A 377 -14.28 42.97 -11.74
CA HIS A 377 -14.43 44.43 -11.85
C HIS A 377 -13.18 45.23 -12.27
N VAL A 378 -12.73 45.02 -13.52
CA VAL A 378 -12.16 46.11 -14.32
C VAL A 378 -13.29 46.72 -15.15
N GLY A 379 -13.66 47.96 -14.80
CA GLY A 379 -14.63 48.75 -15.54
C GLY A 379 -14.13 49.06 -16.95
N SER A 380 -14.96 48.76 -17.94
CA SER A 380 -14.84 49.28 -19.30
C SER A 380 -15.14 50.77 -19.30
N ALA A 381 -14.12 51.58 -19.58
CA ALA A 381 -14.30 52.95 -20.03
C ALA A 381 -14.68 52.92 -21.51
N ASP A 382 -15.73 53.64 -21.89
CA ASP A 382 -15.92 54.15 -23.25
C ASP A 382 -16.54 55.56 -23.20
N PRO A 383 -16.29 56.40 -24.22
CA PRO A 383 -16.36 57.86 -24.11
C PRO A 383 -17.73 58.48 -24.48
N GLU A 384 -17.86 59.73 -24.04
CA GLU A 384 -18.86 60.78 -24.28
C GLU A 384 -19.76 60.68 -25.52
N VAL A 385 -21.08 60.83 -25.32
CA VAL A 385 -22.00 61.56 -26.22
C VAL A 385 -23.09 62.27 -25.39
N GLU A 386 -23.33 63.53 -25.73
CA GLU A 386 -24.32 64.48 -25.18
C GLU A 386 -25.79 64.02 -25.26
N GLY A 387 -26.63 64.57 -24.36
CA GLY A 387 -28.02 64.89 -24.70
C GLY A 387 -29.13 64.52 -23.70
N THR A 388 -29.61 65.55 -22.99
CA THR A 388 -31.02 65.82 -22.61
C THR A 388 -31.85 64.83 -21.75
N GLN A 389 -32.19 65.33 -20.55
CA GLN A 389 -33.51 65.37 -19.88
C GLN A 389 -34.42 64.13 -19.69
N GLU A 390 -34.96 64.09 -18.45
CA GLU A 390 -36.28 63.61 -18.01
C GLU A 390 -36.51 62.13 -17.62
N THR A 391 -36.56 61.95 -16.29
CA THR A 391 -37.60 61.29 -15.47
C THR A 391 -38.11 59.85 -15.74
N THR A 392 -38.33 59.19 -14.60
CA THR A 392 -39.34 58.17 -14.23
C THR A 392 -39.09 56.67 -14.46
N GLU A 393 -39.01 56.00 -13.29
CA GLU A 393 -39.71 54.77 -12.88
C GLU A 393 -39.47 53.41 -13.58
N LYS A 394 -38.99 52.49 -12.71
CA LYS A 394 -39.54 51.15 -12.39
C LYS A 394 -39.37 49.97 -13.38
N ASN A 395 -38.85 48.94 -12.72
CA ASN A 395 -39.23 47.53 -12.76
C ASN A 395 -38.66 46.58 -13.81
N GLU A 396 -37.85 45.67 -13.26
CA GLU A 396 -38.01 44.22 -13.31
C GLU A 396 -38.09 43.52 -14.68
N GLY A 397 -37.10 42.64 -14.87
CA GLY A 397 -37.44 41.23 -14.86
C GLY A 397 -37.26 40.49 -16.18
N SER A 398 -36.16 39.72 -16.22
CA SER A 398 -36.15 38.31 -16.62
C SER A 398 -36.73 37.93 -17.99
N SER A 399 -35.85 37.49 -18.89
CA SER A 399 -35.98 36.22 -19.63
C SER A 399 -34.68 35.97 -20.40
N ARG A 400 -33.82 35.03 -19.99
CA ARG A 400 -33.79 33.63 -20.41
C ARG A 400 -33.77 33.40 -21.95
N VAL A 401 -32.65 32.79 -22.37
CA VAL A 401 -32.56 31.51 -23.11
C VAL A 401 -32.28 31.56 -24.62
N ALA A 402 -31.35 30.67 -24.99
CA ALA A 402 -31.04 30.07 -26.29
C ALA A 402 -30.35 31.01 -27.30
N GLY A 403 -29.14 30.75 -27.79
CA GLY A 403 -28.55 29.46 -28.14
C GLY A 403 -28.57 29.35 -29.66
N TYR A 404 -27.42 29.25 -30.32
CA TYR A 404 -27.25 28.46 -31.56
C TYR A 404 -25.77 28.38 -31.99
N GLU A 405 -25.47 27.21 -32.56
CA GLU A 405 -24.22 26.73 -33.17
C GLU A 405 -23.71 27.55 -34.36
N MET A 406 -22.40 27.42 -34.64
CA MET A 406 -21.77 26.76 -35.83
C MET A 406 -20.44 27.47 -36.16
N ASP A 407 -19.31 26.79 -35.95
CA ASP A 407 -18.48 26.10 -36.97
C ASP A 407 -17.50 27.03 -37.71
N ILE A 408 -16.30 26.45 -37.95
CA ILE A 408 -15.48 26.52 -39.18
C ILE A 408 -13.97 26.80 -38.93
N GLU A 409 -13.21 25.74 -39.26
CA GLU A 409 -11.89 25.63 -39.91
C GLU A 409 -10.55 25.88 -39.19
N GLU A 410 -9.77 24.80 -39.20
CA GLU A 410 -8.30 24.73 -39.28
C GLU A 410 -7.81 25.38 -40.58
N ASP A 411 -6.75 26.20 -40.54
CA ASP A 411 -5.39 25.77 -40.94
C ASP A 411 -4.36 26.91 -40.96
N ASN A 412 -3.10 26.50 -40.79
CA ASN A 412 -1.84 27.11 -41.27
C ASN A 412 -1.00 28.07 -40.39
N LEU A 413 0.07 27.45 -39.87
CA LEU A 413 1.50 27.70 -40.19
C LEU A 413 2.25 28.88 -39.56
N ASP A 414 3.28 28.45 -38.81
CA ASP A 414 4.69 28.87 -38.86
C ASP A 414 5.22 29.98 -37.93
N ASP A 415 6.14 29.48 -37.09
CA ASP A 415 7.49 30.01 -36.81
C ASP A 415 7.64 31.15 -35.79
N VAL A 416 7.91 30.78 -34.52
CA VAL A 416 8.83 31.54 -33.65
C VAL A 416 9.55 30.59 -32.66
N SER A 417 10.80 30.26 -32.99
CA SER A 417 11.97 29.95 -32.13
C SER A 417 11.82 29.16 -30.82
N GLU A 418 12.45 27.98 -30.80
CA GLU A 418 12.85 27.25 -29.60
C GLU A 418 13.96 27.99 -28.82
N GLU A 419 13.66 28.44 -27.60
CA GLU A 419 14.66 28.64 -26.54
C GLU A 419 14.40 27.64 -25.41
N PRO A 420 15.40 26.83 -24.99
CA PRO A 420 15.20 25.87 -23.91
C PRO A 420 15.34 26.59 -22.56
N LEU A 421 14.21 26.91 -21.91
CA LEU A 421 14.21 27.26 -20.49
C LEU A 421 14.55 26.03 -19.66
N LYS A 422 15.85 25.87 -19.38
CA LYS A 422 16.37 25.10 -18.26
C LYS A 422 16.03 25.86 -16.98
N GLU A 423 14.83 25.64 -16.43
CA GLU A 423 14.61 25.85 -15.01
C GLU A 423 15.14 24.60 -14.29
N GLU A 424 16.41 24.64 -13.92
CA GLU A 424 16.94 23.77 -12.86
C GLU A 424 16.12 24.08 -11.60
N GLU A 425 15.18 23.21 -11.24
CA GLU A 425 14.67 23.10 -9.86
C GLU A 425 15.85 22.73 -8.96
N ARG A 426 16.66 23.73 -8.61
CA ARG A 426 17.68 23.62 -7.57
C ARG A 426 16.93 23.49 -6.26
N GLU A 427 17.12 22.38 -5.56
CA GLU A 427 16.66 22.23 -4.17
C GLU A 427 17.25 23.38 -3.34
N LEU A 428 16.43 24.37 -3.01
CA LEU A 428 16.82 25.48 -2.14
C LEU A 428 17.22 24.92 -0.78
N THR A 429 18.39 25.33 -0.31
CA THR A 429 18.87 24.93 1.00
C THR A 429 18.00 25.57 2.08
N LEU A 430 18.00 24.98 3.28
CA LEU A 430 17.12 25.41 4.38
C LEU A 430 17.37 26.88 4.80
N GLU A 431 18.59 27.38 4.56
CA GLU A 431 18.95 28.78 4.78
C GLU A 431 18.34 29.71 3.72
N GLU A 432 18.41 29.36 2.43
CA GLU A 432 17.84 30.19 1.36
C GLU A 432 16.31 30.27 1.45
N LEU A 433 15.63 29.19 1.85
CA LEU A 433 14.18 29.19 2.09
C LEU A 433 13.77 30.07 3.28
N MET A 434 14.60 30.15 4.33
CA MET A 434 14.34 31.05 5.46
C MET A 434 14.54 32.50 5.04
N GLU A 435 15.58 32.77 4.24
CA GLU A 435 15.88 34.11 3.74
C GLU A 435 14.79 34.62 2.79
N GLU A 436 14.26 33.74 1.93
CA GLU A 436 13.15 34.08 1.03
C GLU A 436 11.84 34.30 1.80
N LEU A 437 11.58 33.52 2.85
CA LEU A 437 10.44 33.71 3.74
C LEU A 437 10.55 35.05 4.49
N GLU A 438 11.73 35.38 5.05
CA GLU A 438 11.99 36.66 5.71
C GLU A 438 11.90 37.86 4.78
N ALA A 439 12.30 37.70 3.52
CA ALA A 439 12.16 38.73 2.50
C ALA A 439 10.68 38.95 2.14
N ALA A 440 9.89 37.88 2.03
CA ALA A 440 8.47 37.94 1.78
C ALA A 440 7.70 38.60 2.94
N THR A 441 8.03 38.27 4.21
CA THR A 441 7.43 38.94 5.38
C THR A 441 7.80 40.41 5.44
N ARG A 442 9.07 40.78 5.21
CA ARG A 442 9.48 42.20 5.15
C ARG A 442 8.76 42.98 4.05
N LYS A 443 8.54 42.35 2.89
CA LYS A 443 7.81 42.98 1.78
C LYS A 443 6.33 43.17 2.10
N ALA A 444 5.71 42.21 2.79
CA ALA A 444 4.33 42.31 3.27
C ALA A 444 4.17 43.38 4.38
N GLU A 445 5.11 43.47 5.31
CA GLU A 445 5.15 44.52 6.34
C GLU A 445 5.31 45.91 5.72
N ASN A 446 6.23 46.08 4.77
CA ASN A 446 6.42 47.35 4.07
C ASN A 446 5.19 47.75 3.22
N SER A 447 4.53 46.78 2.57
CA SER A 447 3.29 47.04 1.84
C SER A 447 2.16 47.48 2.78
N ASN A 448 2.05 46.86 3.97
CA ASN A 448 1.08 47.27 4.99
C ASN A 448 1.39 48.63 5.61
N LEU A 449 2.67 48.98 5.81
CA LEU A 449 3.11 50.29 6.28
C LEU A 449 2.78 51.39 5.26
N GLN A 450 3.07 51.16 3.98
CA GLN A 450 2.70 52.10 2.91
C GLN A 450 1.18 52.25 2.75
N LYS A 451 0.41 51.18 3.04
CA LYS A 451 -1.05 51.24 3.04
C LYS A 451 -1.57 52.07 4.22
N ARG A 452 -0.95 51.96 5.41
CA ARG A 452 -1.28 52.76 6.60
C ARG A 452 -0.93 54.25 6.45
N GLU A 453 0.19 54.58 5.82
CA GLU A 453 0.55 55.97 5.51
C GLU A 453 -0.42 56.62 4.51
N LYS A 454 -0.99 55.84 3.58
CA LYS A 454 -1.98 56.33 2.62
C LYS A 454 -3.40 56.45 3.18
N THR A 455 -3.76 55.68 4.20
CA THR A 455 -5.13 55.69 4.78
C THR A 455 -5.26 56.48 6.08
N GLY A 456 -4.16 57.02 6.64
CA GLY A 456 -4.21 57.92 7.81
C GLY A 456 -4.69 57.27 9.12
N GLN A 457 -4.69 55.93 9.20
CA GLN A 457 -5.08 55.20 10.41
C GLN A 457 -3.86 54.85 11.25
N TYR A 458 -3.55 55.69 12.23
CA TYR A 458 -2.71 55.32 13.36
C TYR A 458 -3.57 54.73 14.49
N PRO A 459 -3.09 53.70 15.22
CA PRO A 459 -3.80 53.21 16.39
C PRO A 459 -3.81 54.28 17.49
N ALA A 460 -4.91 54.36 18.23
CA ALA A 460 -4.99 55.16 19.43
C ALA A 460 -4.00 54.61 20.47
N ASP A 461 -3.14 55.48 21.01
CA ASP A 461 -2.37 55.21 22.22
C ASP A 461 -3.35 55.00 23.39
N ASP A 462 -3.37 53.79 23.95
CA ASP A 462 -3.87 53.56 25.31
C ASP A 462 -2.68 53.64 26.28
N GLN A 463 -2.72 54.66 27.14
CA GLN A 463 -1.92 54.81 28.35
C GLN A 463 -2.32 53.82 29.44
#